data_AF-A0A1H4YWQ2-F1
#
_entry.id   AF-A0A1H4YWQ2-F1
#
_cell.length_a   1.000
_cell.length_b   1.000
_cell.length_c   1.000
_cell.angle_alpha   90.00
_cell.angle_beta   90.00
_cell.angle_gamma   90.00
#
_symmetry.space_group_name_H-M   'P 1'
#
loop_
_entity.id
_entity.type
_entity.pdbx_description
1 polymer ?
#
loop_
_entity_poly.entity_id
_entity_poly.type
_entity_poly.pdbx_seq_one_letter_code
_entity_poly.pdbx_strand_id
1 'polypeptide(L)'
;MTNNPISIKCTCGAGHKITCPNCSEVKMVILLKNGFSHLKIKMSNNKKANPVWYNHLSKNRKNANTIINGMFRRFQNSEYSDKANVLRFYSNTSGELITSVKL
;
A
#
# COMPACT_ATOMS: atom_id res chain seq x y z
N MET A 1 -19.85 14.58 -15.88
CA MET A 1 -18.92 13.83 -15.01
C MET A 1 -18.59 12.53 -15.71
N THR A 2 -17.40 12.41 -16.30
CA THR A 2 -16.99 11.18 -16.99
C THR A 2 -16.62 10.13 -15.95
N ASN A 3 -17.46 9.11 -15.79
CA ASN A 3 -17.16 7.92 -15.01
C ASN A 3 -16.06 7.14 -15.72
N ASN A 4 -14.80 7.47 -15.41
CA ASN A 4 -13.67 6.70 -15.91
C ASN A 4 -13.77 5.28 -15.32
N PRO A 5 -13.79 4.22 -16.14
CA PRO A 5 -13.94 2.87 -15.63
C PRO A 5 -12.73 2.50 -14.75
N ILE A 6 -13.00 2.05 -13.53
CA ILE A 6 -11.96 1.60 -12.59
C ILE A 6 -11.23 0.40 -13.21
N SER A 7 -9.99 0.62 -13.64
CA SER A 7 -9.21 -0.43 -14.29
C SER A 7 -8.76 -1.49 -13.29
N ILE A 8 -9.05 -2.75 -13.63
CA ILE A 8 -8.59 -3.95 -12.90
C ILE A 8 -7.23 -4.47 -13.40
N LYS A 9 -6.65 -3.81 -14.40
CA LYS A 9 -5.34 -4.11 -15.00
C LYS A 9 -4.41 -2.91 -14.90
N CYS A 10 -3.11 -3.15 -14.92
CA CYS A 10 -2.12 -2.08 -14.96
C CYS A 10 -2.21 -1.34 -16.30
N THR A 11 -2.31 -0.02 -16.27
CA THR A 11 -2.39 0.85 -17.47
C THR A 11 -1.10 1.63 -17.72
N CYS A 12 -0.20 1.72 -16.73
CA CYS A 12 1.03 2.51 -16.83
C CYS A 12 2.24 1.74 -17.40
N GLY A 13 2.01 0.61 -18.09
CA GLY A 13 3.08 -0.16 -18.72
C GLY A 13 3.91 -1.04 -17.79
N ALA A 14 3.52 -1.25 -16.53
CA ALA A 14 4.29 -2.09 -15.60
C ALA A 14 4.11 -3.62 -15.80
N GLY A 15 3.44 -4.05 -16.87
CA GLY A 15 3.12 -5.44 -17.19
C GLY A 15 1.95 -6.03 -16.40
N HIS A 16 1.76 -7.35 -16.48
CA HIS A 16 0.70 -8.11 -15.78
C HIS A 16 0.95 -8.26 -14.26
N LYS A 17 1.48 -7.22 -13.59
CA LYS A 17 1.75 -7.26 -12.16
C LYS A 17 0.46 -7.28 -11.35
N ILE A 18 0.49 -8.00 -10.24
CA ILE A 18 -0.65 -8.12 -9.30
C ILE A 18 -0.91 -6.78 -8.59
N THR A 19 0.14 -5.99 -8.32
CA THR A 19 0.10 -4.66 -7.68
C THR A 19 0.88 -3.64 -8.51
N CYS A 20 0.49 -2.37 -8.49
CA CYS A 20 1.20 -1.30 -9.21
C CYS A 20 1.20 0.03 -8.42
N PRO A 21 2.36 0.69 -8.23
CA PRO A 21 2.42 1.99 -7.56
C PRO A 21 1.59 3.10 -8.18
N ASN A 22 1.31 3.01 -9.49
CA ASN A 22 0.56 4.04 -10.22
C ASN A 22 -0.90 3.67 -10.46
N CYS A 23 -1.24 2.37 -10.43
CA CYS A 23 -2.58 1.90 -10.81
C CYS A 23 -3.38 1.29 -9.65
N SER A 24 -2.78 1.08 -8.49
CA SER A 24 -3.53 0.59 -7.32
C SER A 24 -4.21 1.76 -6.63
N GLU A 25 -5.42 1.58 -6.11
CA GLU A 25 -6.21 2.64 -5.48
C GLU A 25 -5.76 2.98 -4.05
N VAL A 26 -5.22 2.02 -3.32
CA VAL A 26 -4.84 2.17 -1.90
C VAL A 26 -3.37 1.84 -1.72
N LYS A 27 -2.68 2.75 -1.03
CA LYS A 27 -1.30 2.62 -0.59
C LYS A 27 -1.26 2.46 0.93
N MET A 28 -0.57 1.44 1.42
CA MET A 28 -0.29 1.23 2.84
C MET A 28 1.18 1.52 3.12
N VAL A 29 1.45 2.41 4.07
CA VAL A 29 2.78 2.69 4.59
C VAL A 29 2.94 2.01 5.95
N ILE A 30 3.96 1.17 6.07
CA ILE A 30 4.24 0.40 7.29
C ILE A 30 5.28 1.16 8.12
N LEU A 31 4.85 1.92 9.14
CA LEU A 31 5.75 2.70 9.98
C LEU A 31 6.39 1.79 11.03
N LEU A 32 7.66 1.43 10.82
CA LEU A 32 8.42 0.54 11.69
C LEU A 32 8.77 1.20 13.03
N LYS A 33 8.83 0.39 14.09
CA LYS A 33 9.38 0.77 15.41
C LYS A 33 10.87 1.10 15.27
N ASN A 34 11.41 1.84 16.24
CA ASN A 34 12.85 2.06 16.34
C ASN A 34 13.59 0.71 16.48
N GLY A 35 14.79 0.61 15.90
CA GLY A 35 15.58 -0.63 15.87
C GLY A 35 15.40 -1.49 14.61
N PHE A 36 14.33 -1.32 13.83
CA PHE A 36 14.06 -2.12 12.63
C PHE A 36 14.47 -1.46 11.31
N SER A 37 15.48 -0.58 11.34
CA SER A 37 15.98 0.13 10.14
C SER A 37 16.61 -0.79 9.08
N HIS A 38 16.92 -2.04 9.41
CA HIS A 38 17.39 -3.05 8.45
C HIS A 38 16.27 -3.55 7.52
N LEU A 39 15.00 -3.43 7.93
CA LEU A 39 13.83 -3.80 7.13
C LEU A 39 13.31 -2.65 6.24
N LYS A 40 13.94 -1.47 6.32
CA LYS A 40 13.60 -0.35 5.45
C LYS A 40 14.14 -0.58 4.04
N ILE A 41 13.38 -0.14 3.05
CA ILE A 41 13.74 -0.27 1.63
C ILE A 41 14.78 0.79 1.27
N LYS A 42 15.87 0.37 0.62
CA LYS A 42 16.90 1.27 0.10
C LYS A 42 16.39 1.99 -1.14
N MET A 43 16.47 3.31 -1.13
CA MET A 43 16.15 4.17 -2.27
C MET A 43 17.39 4.47 -3.12
N SER A 44 17.16 5.00 -4.32
CA SER A 44 18.22 5.36 -5.28
C SER A 44 19.26 6.35 -4.72
N ASN A 45 18.87 7.20 -3.78
CA ASN A 45 19.74 8.17 -3.11
C ASN A 45 20.38 7.63 -1.81
N ASN A 46 20.49 6.32 -1.65
CA ASN A 46 20.96 5.63 -0.43
C ASN A 46 20.13 5.91 0.84
N LYS A 47 19.02 6.66 0.76
CA LYS A 47 18.11 6.82 1.89
C LYS A 47 17.32 5.55 2.12
N LYS A 48 16.87 5.36 3.35
CA LYS A 48 16.02 4.22 3.76
C LYS A 48 14.59 4.71 3.99
N ALA A 49 13.65 4.10 3.30
CA ALA A 49 12.22 4.40 3.42
C ALA A 49 11.48 3.26 4.12
N ASN A 50 10.40 3.59 4.82
CA ASN A 50 9.49 2.57 5.34
C ASN A 50 8.90 1.74 4.19
N PRO A 51 8.66 0.42 4.39
CA PRO A 51 8.00 -0.40 3.39
C PRO A 51 6.63 0.17 3.00
N VAL A 52 6.34 0.10 1.70
CA VAL A 52 5.08 0.56 1.12
C VAL A 52 4.47 -0.57 0.32
N TRP A 53 3.22 -0.88 0.59
CA TRP A 53 2.44 -1.88 -0.12
C TRP A 53 1.28 -1.23 -0.85
N TYR A 54 0.88 -1.86 -1.95
CA TYR A 54 -0.26 -1.45 -2.76
C TYR A 54 -1.29 -2.57 -2.79
N ASN A 55 -2.57 -2.23 -2.95
CA ASN A 55 -3.59 -3.26 -3.12
C ASN A 55 -3.42 -4.01 -4.45
N HIS A 56 -4.00 -5.21 -4.52
CA HIS A 56 -4.05 -5.93 -5.79
C HIS A 56 -4.98 -5.20 -6.76
N LEU A 57 -4.58 -5.08 -8.03
CA LEU A 57 -5.33 -4.35 -9.07
C LEU A 57 -6.72 -4.93 -9.29
N SER A 58 -6.88 -6.25 -9.15
CA SER A 58 -8.18 -6.94 -9.21
C SER A 58 -9.18 -6.50 -8.14
N LYS A 59 -8.72 -5.76 -7.12
CA LYS A 59 -9.52 -5.22 -6.02
C LYS A 59 -9.81 -3.73 -6.15
N ASN A 60 -9.30 -3.02 -7.17
CA ASN A 60 -9.54 -1.58 -7.35
C ASN A 60 -11.03 -1.22 -7.36
N ARG A 61 -11.89 -2.09 -7.92
CA ARG A 61 -13.36 -1.92 -7.95
C ARG A 61 -14.07 -2.09 -6.60
N LYS A 62 -13.36 -2.41 -5.53
CA LYS A 62 -13.93 -2.60 -4.19
C LYS A 62 -13.84 -1.29 -3.42
N ASN A 63 -14.76 -1.09 -2.47
CA ASN A 63 -14.65 0.06 -1.57
C ASN A 63 -13.36 0.02 -0.75
N ALA A 64 -12.89 1.19 -0.32
CA ALA A 64 -11.62 1.35 0.40
C ALA A 64 -11.54 0.46 1.65
N ASN A 65 -12.61 0.36 2.44
CA ASN A 65 -12.64 -0.47 3.65
C ASN A 65 -12.38 -1.95 3.36
N THR A 66 -12.97 -2.50 2.30
CA THR A 66 -12.74 -3.89 1.87
C THR A 66 -11.29 -4.10 1.46
N ILE A 67 -10.71 -3.13 0.73
CA ILE A 67 -9.32 -3.18 0.30
C ILE A 67 -8.39 -3.14 1.53
N ILE A 68 -8.60 -2.18 2.43
CA ILE A 68 -7.82 -1.97 3.65
C ILE A 68 -7.85 -3.23 4.52
N ASN A 69 -9.02 -3.82 4.79
CA ASN A 69 -9.14 -5.05 5.56
C ASN A 69 -8.35 -6.20 4.94
N GLY A 70 -8.39 -6.34 3.60
CA GLY A 70 -7.61 -7.34 2.90
C GLY A 70 -6.10 -7.09 2.98
N MET A 71 -5.66 -5.83 2.92
CA MET A 71 -4.26 -5.45 3.09
C MET A 71 -3.78 -5.71 4.53
N PHE A 72 -4.60 -5.35 5.52
CA PHE A 72 -4.32 -5.56 6.93
C PHE A 72 -4.13 -7.04 7.28
N ARG A 73 -5.01 -7.93 6.80
CA ARG A 73 -4.85 -9.38 6.97
C ARG A 73 -3.53 -9.91 6.40
N ARG A 74 -3.09 -9.39 5.24
CA ARG A 74 -1.78 -9.77 4.67
C ARG A 74 -0.62 -9.24 5.51
N PHE A 75 -0.76 -8.03 6.06
CA PHE A 75 0.23 -7.46 6.96
C PHE A 75 0.39 -8.30 8.23
N GLN A 76 -0.70 -8.75 8.84
CA GLN A 76 -0.67 -9.56 10.05
C GLN A 76 0.10 -10.87 9.87
N ASN A 77 0.10 -11.43 8.65
CA ASN A 77 0.83 -12.65 8.31
C ASN A 77 2.25 -12.40 7.75
N SER A 78 2.78 -11.18 7.92
CA SER A 78 4.07 -10.79 7.37
C SER A 78 5.15 -10.62 8.42
N GLU A 79 6.40 -10.55 7.97
CA GLU A 79 7.56 -10.23 8.81
C GLU A 79 7.44 -8.88 9.54
N TYR A 80 6.54 -7.99 9.10
CA TYR A 80 6.39 -6.65 9.67
C TYR A 80 5.38 -6.57 10.83
N SER A 81 4.59 -7.62 11.06
CA SER A 81 3.43 -7.62 11.95
C SER A 81 3.73 -7.14 13.39
N ASP A 82 4.83 -7.63 13.96
CA ASP A 82 5.32 -7.32 15.31
C ASP A 82 6.31 -6.14 15.35
N LYS A 83 6.80 -5.69 14.18
CA LYS A 83 7.88 -4.70 14.03
C LYS A 83 7.35 -3.31 13.66
N ALA A 84 6.10 -3.22 13.22
CA ALA A 84 5.44 -1.95 12.93
C ALA A 84 4.81 -1.32 14.18
N ASN A 85 4.78 0.00 14.23
CA ASN A 85 4.12 0.81 15.26
C ASN A 85 2.76 1.32 14.77
N VAL A 86 2.71 1.73 13.50
CA VAL A 86 1.52 2.32 12.88
C VAL A 86 1.44 1.90 11.42
N LEU A 87 0.24 1.59 10.95
CA LEU A 87 -0.08 1.48 9.53
C LEU A 87 -0.84 2.73 9.11
N ARG A 88 -0.46 3.31 7.97
CA ARG A 88 -1.21 4.41 7.36
C ARG A 88 -1.68 4.02 5.97
N PHE A 89 -2.97 4.18 5.72
CA PHE A 89 -3.60 3.88 4.45
C PHE A 89 -3.98 5.18 3.75
N TYR A 90 -3.56 5.32 2.50
CA TYR A 90 -3.79 6.50 1.69
C TYR A 90 -4.53 6.12 0.41
N SER A 91 -5.35 7.05 -0.08
CA SER A 91 -5.80 7.06 -1.47
C SER A 91 -4.56 7.30 -2.33
N ASN A 92 -4.27 6.37 -3.22
CA ASN A 92 -3.11 6.50 -4.09
C ASN A 92 -3.37 7.50 -5.23
N THR A 93 -4.64 7.77 -5.51
CA THR A 93 -5.10 8.73 -6.52
C THR A 93 -5.06 10.17 -6.00
N SER A 94 -5.60 10.45 -4.80
CA SER A 94 -5.60 11.80 -4.22
C SER A 94 -4.41 12.09 -3.28
N GLY A 95 -3.72 11.05 -2.80
CA GLY A 95 -2.67 11.17 -1.78
C GLY A 95 -3.21 11.36 -0.36
N GLU A 96 -4.53 11.46 -0.18
CA GLU A 96 -5.16 11.71 1.11
C GLU A 96 -5.08 10.50 2.03
N LEU A 97 -4.96 10.76 3.33
CA LEU A 97 -5.02 9.72 4.36
C LEU A 97 -6.46 9.23 4.48
N ILE A 98 -6.67 7.93 4.27
CA ILE A 98 -7.97 7.27 4.47
C ILE A 98 -8.13 6.90 5.95
N THR A 99 -7.14 6.20 6.52
CA THR A 99 -7.16 5.78 7.92
C THR A 99 -5.77 5.42 8.44
N SER A 100 -5.64 5.34 9.77
CA SER A 100 -4.44 4.86 10.45
C SER A 100 -4.79 3.80 11.49
N VAL A 101 -3.94 2.79 11.62
CA VAL A 101 -4.07 1.73 12.63
C VAL A 101 -2.83 1.74 13.51
N LYS A 102 -3.01 1.97 14.82
CA LYS A 102 -1.95 1.82 15.82
C LYS A 102 -1.89 0.36 16.26
N LEU A 103 -0.69 -0.19 16.35
CA LEU A 103 -0.41 -1.60 16.65
C LEU A 103 0.16 -1.81 18.05
#